data_AF-A0A2B3TRQ1-F1
#
_entry.id   AF-A0A2B3TRQ1-F1
#
_cell.length_a   1.000
_cell.length_b   1.000
_cell.length_c   1.000
_cell.angle_alpha   90.00
_cell.angle_beta   90.00
_cell.angle_gamma   90.00
#
_symmetry.space_group_name_H-M   'P 1'
#
loop_
_entity.id
_entity.type
_entity.pdbx_description
1 polymer ?
#
loop_
_entity_poly.entity_id
_entity_poly.type
_entity_poly.pdbx_seq_one_letter_code
_entity_poly.pdbx_strand_id
1 'polypeptide(L)'
;MEHSENRNETDLIIENVSMTEQTNYDFNVIVIPDEEVKMHFEYNANVYDSASVMRIKDHFIQIMEQVANDVQLCVQELEIVTVEEKKQVLEVFNDTAVEYPHEKTVYQLFEE
;
A
#
# COMPACT_ATOMS: atom_id res chain seq x y z
N MET A 1 -50.51 32.31 -23.69
CA MET A 1 -51.35 31.24 -23.11
C MET A 1 -51.05 30.01 -23.95
N GLU A 2 -50.37 28.96 -23.52
CA GLU A 2 -49.88 28.52 -22.22
C GLU A 2 -48.49 27.92 -22.48
N HIS A 3 -47.49 28.33 -21.69
CA HIS A 3 -46.14 27.78 -21.79
C HIS A 3 -46.13 26.43 -21.05
N SER A 4 -45.61 25.44 -21.76
CA SER A 4 -45.55 24.03 -21.42
C SER A 4 -44.96 23.73 -20.04
N GLU A 5 -45.50 22.64 -19.50
CA GLU A 5 -45.25 22.04 -18.20
C GLU A 5 -43.76 21.91 -17.86
N ASN A 6 -43.42 22.43 -16.69
CA ASN A 6 -42.14 22.28 -16.02
C ASN A 6 -42.00 20.83 -15.55
N ARG A 7 -41.31 20.01 -16.33
CA ARG A 7 -40.91 18.66 -15.93
C ARG A 7 -39.49 18.75 -15.38
N ASN A 8 -39.40 18.85 -14.05
CA ASN A 8 -38.17 18.59 -13.31
C ASN A 8 -37.73 17.15 -13.60
N GLU A 9 -36.89 16.97 -14.62
CA GLU A 9 -36.07 15.78 -14.76
C GLU A 9 -35.11 15.78 -13.57
N THR A 10 -35.48 14.99 -12.57
CA THR A 10 -34.62 14.64 -11.45
C THR A 10 -33.50 13.82 -12.07
N ASP A 11 -32.42 14.51 -12.45
CA ASP A 11 -31.23 13.88 -12.98
C ASP A 11 -30.68 12.98 -11.88
N LEU A 12 -30.84 11.67 -12.08
CA LEU A 12 -30.54 10.67 -11.06
C LEU A 12 -29.06 10.33 -11.19
N ILE A 13 -28.23 11.14 -10.56
CA ILE A 13 -26.78 10.96 -10.56
C ILE A 13 -26.41 9.89 -9.52
N ILE A 14 -26.12 8.68 -10.00
CA ILE A 14 -25.56 7.61 -9.16
C ILE A 14 -24.04 7.79 -9.18
N GLU A 15 -23.51 8.50 -8.18
CA GLU A 15 -22.07 8.80 -8.10
C GLU A 15 -21.24 7.64 -7.52
N ASN A 16 -21.89 6.61 -6.96
CA ASN A 16 -21.20 5.48 -6.32
C ASN A 16 -21.98 4.17 -6.52
N VAL A 17 -21.80 3.55 -7.69
CA VAL A 17 -22.21 2.15 -7.90
C VAL A 17 -21.00 1.26 -7.63
N SER A 18 -20.97 0.58 -6.48
CA SER A 18 -19.98 -0.46 -6.21
C SER A 18 -20.55 -1.82 -6.63
N MET A 19 -20.04 -2.37 -7.73
CA MET A 19 -20.34 -3.74 -8.13
C MET A 19 -19.40 -4.65 -7.34
N THR A 20 -19.86 -5.17 -6.20
CA THR A 20 -19.06 -6.13 -5.42
C THR A 20 -19.12 -7.48 -6.13
N GLU A 21 -18.14 -7.74 -6.98
CA GLU A 21 -17.97 -9.04 -7.59
C GLU A 21 -17.34 -9.95 -6.52
N GLN A 22 -18.13 -10.86 -5.97
CA GLN A 22 -17.64 -11.76 -4.92
C GLN A 22 -16.74 -12.82 -5.56
N THR A 23 -15.48 -12.47 -5.81
CA THR A 23 -14.50 -13.43 -6.32
C THR A 23 -14.14 -14.41 -5.20
N ASN A 24 -13.82 -15.65 -5.55
CA ASN A 24 -13.41 -16.66 -4.57
C ASN A 24 -11.96 -16.45 -4.07
N TYR A 25 -11.44 -15.22 -4.16
CA TYR A 25 -10.07 -14.85 -3.82
C TYR A 25 -10.05 -13.85 -2.67
N ASP A 26 -9.15 -14.07 -1.70
CA ASP A 26 -9.03 -13.22 -0.52
C ASP A 26 -8.41 -11.84 -0.81
N PHE A 27 -7.86 -11.61 -2.01
CA PHE A 27 -7.28 -10.34 -2.44
C PHE A 27 -7.42 -10.17 -3.97
N ASN A 28 -7.90 -9.01 -4.40
CA ASN A 28 -8.13 -8.65 -5.80
C ASN A 28 -7.71 -7.20 -6.04
N VAL A 29 -7.14 -6.95 -7.22
CA VAL A 29 -6.79 -5.60 -7.68
C VAL A 29 -7.44 -5.36 -9.03
N ILE A 30 -8.25 -4.32 -9.10
CA ILE A 30 -8.96 -3.92 -10.32
C ILE A 30 -8.35 -2.59 -10.78
N VAL A 31 -7.83 -2.58 -12.00
CA VAL A 31 -7.27 -1.38 -12.64
C VAL A 31 -8.26 -0.86 -13.65
N ILE A 32 -8.73 0.37 -13.46
CA ILE A 32 -9.68 1.04 -14.33
C ILE A 32 -8.94 2.17 -15.05
N PRO A 33 -8.74 2.08 -16.38
CA PRO A 33 -8.16 3.16 -17.15
C PRO A 33 -9.18 4.30 -17.32
N ASP A 34 -8.75 5.52 -17.03
CA ASP A 34 -9.49 6.78 -17.17
C ASP A 34 -8.48 7.93 -17.40
N GLU A 35 -8.88 9.20 -17.29
CA GLU A 35 -7.91 10.33 -17.30
C GLU A 35 -6.80 10.16 -16.26
N GLU A 36 -7.14 9.59 -15.09
CA GLU A 36 -6.20 9.08 -14.10
C GLU A 36 -6.41 7.58 -13.92
N VAL A 37 -5.34 6.80 -13.77
CA VAL A 37 -5.45 5.35 -13.53
C VAL A 37 -6.02 5.13 -12.14
N LYS A 38 -7.23 4.59 -12.07
CA LYS A 38 -7.90 4.22 -10.82
C LYS A 38 -7.60 2.77 -10.49
N MET A 39 -7.26 2.50 -9.23
CA MET A 39 -6.98 1.15 -8.74
C MET A 39 -7.84 0.86 -7.52
N HIS A 40 -8.61 -0.22 -7.58
CA HIS A 40 -9.42 -0.70 -6.48
C HIS A 40 -8.80 -1.97 -5.90
N PHE A 41 -8.56 -1.96 -4.59
CA PHE A 41 -8.06 -3.08 -3.83
C PHE A 41 -9.22 -3.67 -3.03
N GLU A 42 -9.68 -4.86 -3.42
CA GLU A 42 -10.72 -5.60 -2.72
C GLU A 42 -10.09 -6.77 -1.97
N TYR A 43 -10.39 -6.90 -0.69
CA TYR A 43 -9.75 -7.90 0.16
C TYR A 43 -10.68 -8.44 1.23
N ASN A 44 -10.41 -9.65 1.68
CA ASN A 44 -11.09 -10.28 2.80
C ASN A 44 -10.52 -9.73 4.12
N ALA A 45 -11.30 -8.88 4.79
CA ALA A 45 -10.92 -8.28 6.08
C ALA A 45 -10.73 -9.29 7.23
N ASN A 46 -11.15 -10.55 7.07
CA ASN A 46 -10.87 -11.62 8.04
C ASN A 46 -9.47 -12.22 7.86
N VAL A 47 -8.85 -12.03 6.69
CA VAL A 47 -7.52 -12.56 6.35
C VAL A 47 -6.48 -11.45 6.35
N TYR A 48 -6.84 -10.27 5.84
CA TYR A 48 -5.95 -9.12 5.74
C TYR A 48 -6.46 -7.94 6.56
N ASP A 49 -5.59 -7.35 7.36
CA ASP A 49 -5.85 -6.07 7.99
C ASP A 49 -5.68 -4.91 6.99
N SER A 50 -6.40 -3.81 7.23
CA SER A 50 -6.36 -2.63 6.35
C SER A 50 -4.96 -2.01 6.24
N ALA A 51 -4.17 -2.07 7.32
CA ALA A 51 -2.80 -1.54 7.30
C ALA A 51 -1.90 -2.36 6.37
N SER A 52 -2.04 -3.68 6.35
CA SER A 52 -1.33 -4.56 5.41
C SER A 52 -1.69 -4.26 3.96
N VAL A 53 -2.98 -4.06 3.66
CA VAL A 53 -3.42 -3.70 2.30
C VAL A 53 -2.92 -2.31 1.90
N MET A 54 -2.88 -1.36 2.83
CA MET A 54 -2.31 -0.05 2.57
C MET A 54 -0.81 -0.12 2.24
N ARG A 55 -0.05 -0.95 2.96
CA ARG A 55 1.36 -1.22 2.61
C ARG A 55 1.51 -1.82 1.23
N ILE A 56 0.67 -2.80 0.87
CA ILE A 56 0.67 -3.42 -0.47
C ILE A 56 0.37 -2.37 -1.56
N LYS A 57 -0.59 -1.47 -1.31
CA LYS A 57 -0.89 -0.35 -2.21
C LYS A 57 0.35 0.52 -2.43
N ASP A 58 1.05 0.89 -1.36
CA ASP A 58 2.24 1.75 -1.45
C ASP A 58 3.40 1.04 -2.17
N HIS A 59 3.61 -0.25 -1.93
CA HIS A 59 4.56 -1.08 -2.69
C HIS A 59 4.22 -1.11 -4.18
N PHE A 60 2.94 -1.25 -4.52
CA PHE A 60 2.49 -1.31 -5.91
C PHE A 60 2.78 0.02 -6.63
N ILE A 61 2.49 1.15 -5.98
CA ILE A 61 2.80 2.49 -6.48
C ILE A 61 4.29 2.63 -6.74
N GLN A 62 5.13 2.26 -5.78
CA GLN A 62 6.58 2.36 -5.92
C GLN A 62 7.13 1.50 -7.08
N ILE A 63 6.59 0.31 -7.30
CA ILE A 63 6.97 -0.52 -8.45
C ILE A 63 6.59 0.19 -9.74
N MET A 64 5.36 0.71 -9.83
CA MET A 64 4.90 1.44 -11.02
C MET A 64 5.74 2.68 -11.30
N GLU A 65 6.12 3.43 -10.27
CA GLU A 65 7.02 4.59 -10.40
C GLU A 65 8.40 4.19 -10.92
N GLN A 66 8.99 3.10 -10.43
CA GLN A 66 10.28 2.62 -10.93
C GLN A 66 10.21 2.18 -12.39
N VAL A 67 9.18 1.41 -12.75
CA VAL A 67 8.98 0.94 -14.13
C VAL A 67 8.66 2.10 -15.07
N ALA A 68 7.92 3.12 -14.60
CA ALA A 68 7.61 4.31 -15.38
C ALA A 68 8.84 5.21 -15.60
N ASN A 69 9.76 5.27 -14.63
CA ASN A 69 11.01 6.02 -14.75
C ASN A 69 12.05 5.32 -15.63
N ASP A 70 12.15 3.99 -15.56
CA ASP A 70 13.06 3.20 -16.39
C ASP A 70 12.41 1.88 -16.85
N VAL A 71 11.99 1.87 -18.11
CA VAL A 71 11.34 0.72 -18.75
C VAL A 71 12.32 -0.44 -19.02
N GLN A 72 13.63 -0.17 -19.02
CA GLN A 72 14.66 -1.20 -19.22
C GLN A 72 15.15 -1.82 -17.90
N LEU A 73 14.64 -1.34 -16.76
CA LEU A 73 15.01 -1.84 -15.45
C LEU A 73 14.71 -3.34 -15.33
N CYS A 74 15.69 -4.10 -14.86
CA CYS A 74 15.49 -5.53 -14.67
C CYS A 74 14.56 -5.78 -13.48
N VAL A 75 13.66 -6.77 -13.59
CA VAL A 75 12.71 -7.11 -12.52
C VAL A 75 13.41 -7.41 -11.18
N GLN A 76 14.63 -7.94 -11.22
CA GLN A 76 15.43 -8.23 -10.03
C GLN A 76 15.96 -6.99 -9.31
N GLU A 77 15.98 -5.83 -9.98
CA GLU A 77 16.47 -4.55 -9.43
C GLU A 77 15.32 -3.70 -8.87
N LEU A 78 14.07 -4.13 -9.06
CA LEU A 78 12.90 -3.44 -8.52
C LEU A 78 12.90 -3.52 -6.99
N GLU A 79 12.92 -2.36 -6.36
CA GLU A 79 12.78 -2.25 -4.92
C GLU A 79 11.29 -2.16 -4.58
N ILE A 80 10.75 -3.21 -3.95
CA ILE A 80 9.32 -3.29 -3.58
C ILE A 80 9.04 -2.46 -2.32
N VAL A 81 10.01 -2.39 -1.42
CA VAL A 81 9.87 -1.81 -0.08
C VAL A 81 10.05 -0.29 -0.16
N THR A 82 9.14 0.46 0.45
CA THR A 82 9.24 1.93 0.49
C THR A 82 10.49 2.39 1.20
N VAL A 83 10.97 3.58 0.83
CA VAL A 83 12.11 4.21 1.49
C VAL A 83 11.85 4.31 3.00
N GLU A 84 10.60 4.59 3.38
CA GLU A 84 10.18 4.65 4.79
C GLU A 84 10.25 3.28 5.48
N GLU A 85 9.72 2.23 4.86
CA GLU A 85 9.79 0.88 5.42
C GLU A 85 11.24 0.35 5.46
N LYS A 86 12.04 0.64 4.44
CA LYS A 86 13.46 0.29 4.40
C LYS A 86 14.20 0.93 5.57
N LYS A 87 13.92 2.20 5.85
CA LYS A 87 14.45 2.90 7.03
C LYS A 87 13.99 2.24 8.33
N GLN A 88 12.72 1.87 8.43
CA GLN A 88 12.20 1.19 9.61
C GLN A 88 12.90 -0.16 9.87
N VAL A 89 13.11 -0.96 8.82
CA VAL A 89 13.77 -2.27 8.94
C VAL A 89 15.26 -2.11 9.22
N LEU A 90 15.95 -1.20 8.53
CA LEU A 90 17.40 -1.06 8.64
C LEU A 90 17.84 -0.28 9.89
N GLU A 91 17.11 0.75 10.28
CA GLU A 91 17.49 1.63 11.38
C GLU A 91 16.69 1.31 12.65
N VAL A 92 15.36 1.33 12.58
CA VAL A 92 14.52 1.27 13.79
C VAL A 92 14.55 -0.12 14.42
N PHE A 93 14.47 -1.18 13.62
CA PHE A 93 14.51 -2.55 14.15
C PHE A 93 15.92 -3.00 14.56
N ASN A 94 16.97 -2.41 13.98
CA ASN A 94 18.37 -2.72 14.32
C ASN A 94 18.97 -1.76 15.35
N ASP A 95 18.18 -0.90 16.00
CA ASP A 95 18.63 -0.02 17.07
C ASP A 95 18.84 -0.79 18.39
N THR A 96 19.67 -1.83 18.34
CA THR A 96 20.09 -2.64 19.49
C THR A 96 21.52 -2.29 19.91
N ALA A 97 22.02 -1.14 19.48
CA ALA A 97 23.35 -0.66 19.82
C ALA A 97 23.39 -0.29 21.32
N VAL A 98 23.84 -1.24 22.13
CA VAL A 98 24.09 -1.02 23.55
C VAL A 98 25.60 -1.01 23.76
N GLU A 99 26.08 -0.01 24.48
CA GLU A 99 27.49 0.08 24.85
C GLU A 99 27.85 -1.12 25.74
N TYR A 100 28.64 -2.04 25.19
CA TYR A 100 29.13 -3.19 25.93
C TYR A 100 30.50 -2.84 26.51
N PRO A 101 30.75 -3.08 27.81
CA PRO A 101 32.06 -2.84 28.39
C PRO A 101 33.06 -3.85 27.81
N HIS A 102 33.79 -3.44 26.76
CA HIS A 102 34.80 -4.25 26.08
C HIS A 102 36.02 -4.56 26.96
N GLU A 103 36.19 -3.82 28.06
CA GLU A 103 37.33 -3.97 28.98
C GLU A 103 37.10 -5.01 30.09
N LYS A 104 35.86 -5.48 30.29
CA LYS A 104 35.57 -6.53 31.28
C LYS A 104 35.31 -7.85 30.58
N THR A 105 36.08 -8.88 30.94
CA THR A 105 35.77 -10.25 30.53
C THR A 105 34.48 -10.71 31.21
N VAL A 106 33.76 -11.66 30.60
CA VAL A 106 32.53 -12.22 31.17
C VAL A 106 32.72 -12.64 32.63
N TYR A 107 33.89 -13.19 32.97
CA TYR A 107 34.25 -13.58 34.34
C TYR A 107 34.27 -12.40 35.33
N GLN A 108 34.81 -11.25 34.92
CA GLN A 108 34.89 -10.04 35.76
C GLN A 108 33.54 -9.37 36.00
N LEU A 109 32.51 -9.67 35.19
CA LEU A 109 31.14 -9.19 35.38
C LEU A 109 30.37 -10.00 36.44
N PHE A 110 30.83 -11.19 36.83
CA PHE A 110 30.21 -12.04 37.85
C PHE A 110 30.83 -11.86 39.25
N GLU A 111 32.02 -11.26 39.37
CA GLU A 111 32.70 -11.05 40.66
C GLU A 111 32.43 -9.67 41.31
N GLU A 112 31.56 -8.85 40.71
CA GLU A 112 31.06 -7.58 41.27
C GLU A 112 29.68 -7.78 41.92
#